data_AF-A0A7W8QKM6-F1
#
_entry.id   AF-A0A7W8QKM6-F1
#
_cell.length_a   1.000
_cell.length_b   1.000
_cell.length_c   1.000
_cell.angle_alpha   90.00
_cell.angle_beta   90.00
_cell.angle_gamma   90.00
#
_symmetry.space_group_name_H-M   'P 1'
#
loop_
_entity.id
_entity.type
_entity.pdbx_description
1 polymer ?
#
loop_
_entity_poly.entity_id
_entity_poly.type
_entity_poly.pdbx_seq_one_letter_code
_entity_poly.pdbx_strand_id
1 'polypeptide(L)'
;MVLLRHLLGDVLRRLRQRQGRTLREVSAEARVSLGYLSEVERGQKEASSELLSSICGALGVPLSQVLREVADQLALAELQEAALLSGSVPAESVSDGRLDIDQVPDRVPDVVDMVGV
;
A
#
# COMPACT_ATOMS: atom_id res chain seq x y z
N MET A 1 3.56 4.65 12.24
CA MET A 1 4.93 4.11 12.37
C MET A 1 5.04 2.78 11.63
N VAL A 2 5.72 2.80 10.49
CA VAL A 2 6.00 1.58 9.71
C VAL A 2 7.05 0.72 10.43
N LEU A 3 6.90 -0.61 10.38
CA LEU A 3 7.86 -1.54 10.98
C LEU A 3 8.64 -2.26 9.88
N LEU A 4 9.96 -2.30 10.02
CA LEU A 4 10.86 -2.90 9.04
C LEU A 4 10.50 -4.35 8.71
N ARG A 5 10.11 -5.14 9.72
CA ARG A 5 9.70 -6.54 9.54
C ARG A 5 8.48 -6.73 8.65
N HIS A 6 7.56 -5.77 8.59
CA HIS A 6 6.41 -5.84 7.68
C HIS A 6 6.87 -5.63 6.23
N LEU A 7 7.64 -4.57 5.98
CA LEU A 7 8.16 -4.28 4.63
C LEU A 7 9.03 -5.42 4.10
N LEU A 8 9.90 -5.95 4.95
CA LEU A 8 10.76 -7.07 4.60
C LEU A 8 9.94 -8.34 4.35
N GLY A 9 8.96 -8.65 5.21
CA GLY A 9 8.04 -9.76 5.01
C GLY A 9 7.27 -9.67 3.68
N ASP A 10 6.78 -8.48 3.35
CA ASP A 10 6.05 -8.21 2.12
C ASP A 10 6.93 -8.37 0.87
N VAL A 11 8.18 -7.87 0.89
CA VAL A 11 9.15 -8.07 -0.20
C VAL A 11 9.42 -9.55 -0.42
N LEU A 12 9.71 -10.31 0.64
CA LEU A 12 9.97 -11.75 0.55
C LEU A 12 8.75 -12.51 0.01
N ARG A 13 7.55 -12.19 0.51
CA ARG A 13 6.29 -12.78 0.05
C ARG A 13 6.06 -12.51 -1.43
N ARG A 14 6.23 -11.26 -1.89
CA ARG A 14 6.07 -10.91 -3.31
C ARG A 14 7.08 -11.65 -4.18
N LEU A 15 8.34 -11.72 -3.77
CA LEU A 15 9.38 -12.46 -4.48
C LEU A 15 8.98 -13.93 -4.66
N ARG A 16 8.58 -14.59 -3.57
CA ARG A 16 8.10 -15.97 -3.59
C ARG A 16 6.90 -16.16 -4.53
N GLN A 17 5.91 -15.27 -4.43
CA GLN A 17 4.69 -15.35 -5.25
C GLN A 17 4.98 -15.11 -6.74
N ARG A 18 5.88 -14.18 -7.08
CA ARG A 18 6.32 -13.95 -8.47
C ARG A 18 6.99 -15.18 -9.09
N GLN A 19 7.66 -16.00 -8.27
CA GLN A 19 8.24 -17.26 -8.70
C GLN A 19 7.22 -18.40 -8.79
N GLY A 20 5.96 -18.18 -8.42
CA GLY A 20 4.92 -19.22 -8.35
C GLY A 20 5.14 -20.25 -7.26
N ARG A 21 6.03 -19.97 -6.29
CA ARG A 21 6.44 -20.94 -5.28
C ARG A 21 5.56 -20.89 -4.04
N THR A 22 5.32 -22.05 -3.44
CA THR A 22 4.57 -22.20 -2.19
C THR A 22 5.45 -21.91 -0.97
N LEU A 23 4.83 -21.61 0.16
CA LEU A 23 5.54 -21.49 1.44
C LEU A 23 6.32 -22.76 1.77
N ARG A 24 5.75 -23.95 1.48
CA ARG A 24 6.36 -25.25 1.78
C ARG A 24 7.67 -25.45 1.01
N GLU A 25 7.69 -25.09 -0.27
CA GLU A 25 8.88 -25.22 -1.13
C GLU A 25 10.02 -24.34 -0.63
N VAL A 26 9.73 -23.05 -0.38
CA VAL A 26 10.77 -22.10 0.06
C VAL A 26 11.22 -22.42 1.48
N SER A 27 10.31 -22.78 2.40
CA SER A 27 10.70 -23.12 3.78
C SER A 27 11.60 -24.34 3.84
N ALA A 28 11.34 -25.35 2.99
CA ALA A 28 12.16 -26.56 2.93
C ALA A 28 13.58 -26.26 2.45
N GLU A 29 13.73 -25.45 1.40
CA GLU A 29 15.03 -25.05 0.86
C GLU A 29 15.80 -24.13 1.83
N ALA A 30 15.09 -23.20 2.47
CA ALA A 30 15.66 -22.30 3.48
C ALA A 30 15.94 -22.98 4.82
N ARG A 31 15.58 -24.26 4.99
CA ARG A 31 15.72 -25.04 6.23
C ARG A 31 15.05 -24.39 7.46
N VAL A 32 13.90 -23.79 7.24
CA VAL A 32 13.05 -23.21 8.30
C VAL A 32 11.69 -23.89 8.31
N SER A 33 10.93 -23.74 9.40
CA SER A 33 9.57 -24.26 9.42
C SER A 33 8.66 -23.41 8.51
N LEU A 34 7.65 -24.05 7.90
CA LEU A 34 6.62 -23.38 7.10
C LEU A 34 5.91 -22.29 7.92
N GLY A 35 5.59 -22.59 9.17
CA GLY A 35 4.97 -21.65 10.10
C GLY A 35 5.84 -20.42 10.33
N TYR A 36 7.14 -20.61 10.55
CA TYR A 36 8.08 -19.52 10.74
C TYR A 36 8.17 -18.61 9.51
N LEU A 37 8.32 -19.18 8.30
CA LEU A 37 8.32 -18.39 7.07
C LEU A 37 6.99 -17.62 6.88
N SER A 38 5.86 -18.25 7.20
CA SER A 38 4.55 -17.59 7.17
C SER A 38 4.43 -16.42 8.16
N GLU A 39 4.98 -16.55 9.36
CA GLU A 39 5.03 -15.45 10.33
C GLU A 39 5.96 -14.32 9.87
N VAL A 40 7.12 -14.65 9.28
CA VAL A 40 8.05 -13.67 8.72
C VAL A 40 7.42 -12.90 7.56
N GLU A 41 6.78 -13.58 6.61
CA GLU A 41 6.10 -12.95 5.46
C GLU A 41 4.93 -12.05 5.87
N ARG A 42 4.35 -12.26 7.05
CA ARG A 42 3.31 -11.40 7.65
C ARG A 42 3.90 -10.35 8.60
N GLY A 43 5.23 -10.29 8.72
CA GLY A 43 5.99 -9.45 9.66
C GLY A 43 5.58 -9.60 11.13
N GLN A 44 5.14 -10.80 11.52
CA GLN A 44 4.87 -11.18 12.91
C GLN A 44 6.14 -11.57 13.67
N LYS A 45 7.22 -11.88 12.94
CA LYS A 45 8.53 -12.24 13.49
C LYS A 45 9.63 -11.37 12.91
N GLU A 46 10.65 -11.13 13.72
CA GLU A 46 11.92 -10.58 13.29
C GLU A 46 12.86 -11.74 12.98
N ALA A 47 13.27 -11.84 11.73
CA ALA A 47 14.22 -12.85 11.29
C ALA A 47 15.64 -12.38 11.58
N SER A 48 16.48 -13.28 12.08
CA SER A 48 17.91 -12.99 12.21
C SER A 48 18.56 -12.83 10.84
N SER A 49 19.74 -12.22 10.79
CA SER A 49 20.50 -12.05 9.55
C SER A 49 20.81 -13.39 8.86
N GLU A 50 21.07 -14.45 9.62
CA GLU A 50 21.32 -15.80 9.11
C GLU A 50 20.07 -16.41 8.46
N LEU A 51 18.90 -16.22 9.09
CA LEU A 51 17.62 -16.71 8.56
C LEU A 51 17.20 -15.92 7.30
N LEU A 52 17.41 -14.60 7.30
CA LEU A 52 17.21 -13.78 6.11
C LEU A 52 18.10 -14.22 4.95
N SER A 53 19.38 -14.48 5.22
CA SER A 53 20.31 -15.01 4.22
C SER A 53 19.83 -16.35 3.67
N SER A 54 19.36 -17.25 4.54
CA SER A 54 18.84 -18.57 4.16
C SER A 54 17.58 -18.47 3.28
N ILE A 55 16.65 -17.58 3.63
CA ILE A 55 15.42 -17.36 2.84
C ILE A 55 15.75 -16.69 1.49
N CYS A 56 16.64 -15.70 1.47
CA CYS A 56 17.07 -15.05 0.23
C CYS A 56 17.80 -16.04 -0.69
N GLY A 57 18.65 -16.90 -0.13
CA GLY A 57 19.31 -17.99 -0.83
C GLY A 57 18.31 -18.97 -1.45
N ALA A 58 17.29 -19.39 -0.69
CA ALA A 58 16.22 -20.24 -1.20
C ALA A 58 15.40 -19.57 -2.31
N LEU A 59 15.22 -18.25 -2.24
CA LEU A 59 14.57 -17.47 -3.29
C LEU A 59 15.50 -17.14 -4.47
N GLY A 60 16.78 -17.52 -4.42
CA GLY A 60 17.76 -17.24 -5.47
C GLY A 60 18.00 -15.74 -5.70
N VAL A 61 17.84 -14.91 -4.66
CA VAL A 61 18.03 -13.46 -4.75
C VAL A 61 19.08 -12.97 -3.75
N PRO A 62 19.96 -12.02 -4.14
CA PRO A 62 20.90 -11.42 -3.19
C PRO A 62 20.18 -10.62 -2.10
N LEU A 63 20.61 -10.76 -0.85
CA LEU A 63 20.07 -9.98 0.28
C LEU A 63 20.16 -8.47 0.04
N SER A 64 21.22 -7.98 -0.60
CA SER A 64 21.39 -6.57 -0.94
C SER A 64 20.30 -6.03 -1.86
N GLN A 65 19.77 -6.86 -2.78
CA GLN A 65 18.66 -6.48 -3.64
C GLN A 65 17.35 -6.39 -2.86
N VAL A 66 17.10 -7.36 -1.96
CA VAL A 66 15.95 -7.32 -1.05
C VAL A 66 15.99 -6.06 -0.18
N LEU A 67 17.13 -5.76 0.42
CA LEU A 67 17.31 -4.58 1.27
C LEU A 67 17.14 -3.27 0.52
N ARG A 68 17.52 -3.22 -0.77
CA ARG A 68 17.27 -2.05 -1.62
C ARG A 68 15.76 -1.83 -1.82
N GLU A 69 15.01 -2.87 -2.18
CA GLU A 69 13.56 -2.77 -2.34
C GLU A 69 12.87 -2.39 -1.02
N VAL A 70 13.35 -2.92 0.11
CA VAL A 70 12.85 -2.55 1.44
C VAL A 70 13.15 -1.08 1.75
N ALA A 71 14.36 -0.58 1.44
CA ALA A 71 14.73 0.81 1.66
C ALA A 71 13.87 1.77 0.83
N ASP A 72 13.62 1.44 -0.44
CA ASP A 72 12.74 2.22 -1.31
C ASP A 72 11.31 2.31 -0.75
N GLN A 73 10.78 1.20 -0.22
CA GLN A 73 9.45 1.15 0.40
C GLN A 73 9.39 1.88 1.74
N LEU A 74 10.47 1.80 2.52
CA LEU A 74 10.59 2.51 3.78
C LEU A 74 10.58 4.02 3.54
N ALA A 75 11.37 4.51 2.58
CA ALA A 75 11.40 5.93 2.22
C ALA A 75 10.02 6.45 1.79
N LEU A 76 9.28 5.66 1.00
CA LEU A 76 7.91 6.03 0.61
C LEU A 76 6.96 6.07 1.82
N ALA A 77 7.05 5.09 2.73
CA ALA A 77 6.23 5.04 3.93
C ALA A 77 6.54 6.22 4.88
N GLU A 78 7.81 6.61 5.02
CA GLU A 78 8.23 7.76 5.81
C GLU A 78 7.68 9.08 5.23
N LEU A 79 7.71 9.25 3.91
CA LEU A 79 7.11 10.41 3.23
C LEU A 79 5.59 10.47 3.45
N GLN A 80 4.90 9.35 3.38
CA GLN A 80 3.46 9.27 3.65
C GLN A 80 3.15 9.60 5.11
N GLU A 81 3.92 9.06 6.05
CA GLU A 81 3.78 9.36 7.48
C GLU A 81 4.02 10.85 7.77
N ALA A 82 5.04 11.46 7.14
CA ALA A 82 5.30 12.89 7.23
C ALA A 82 4.16 13.74 6.63
N ALA A 83 3.63 13.36 5.48
CA ALA A 83 2.51 14.06 4.83
C ALA A 83 1.25 14.08 5.72
N LEU A 84 0.91 12.93 6.31
CA LEU A 84 -0.21 12.79 7.24
C LEU A 84 -0.03 13.67 8.49
N LEU A 85 1.18 13.69 9.07
CA LEU A 85 1.49 14.54 10.22
C LEU A 85 1.50 16.03 9.88
N SER A 86 1.84 16.38 8.64
CA SER A 86 1.84 17.78 8.16
C SER A 86 0.47 18.32 7.75
N GLY A 87 -0.59 17.49 7.80
CA GLY A 87 -1.95 17.90 7.45
C GLY A 87 -2.19 18.12 5.95
N SER A 88 -1.22 17.78 5.09
CA SER A 88 -1.37 17.84 3.64
C SER A 88 -2.07 16.58 3.13
N VAL A 89 -3.39 16.49 3.33
CA VAL A 89 -4.20 15.56 2.54
C VAL A 89 -4.12 16.03 1.09
N PRO A 90 -3.80 15.16 0.10
CA PRO A 90 -3.98 15.54 -1.29
C PRO A 90 -5.45 15.91 -1.45
N ALA A 91 -5.72 17.17 -1.76
CA ALA A 91 -7.06 17.64 -2.03
C ALA A 91 -7.72 16.66 -3.01
N GLU A 92 -8.71 15.91 -2.55
CA GLU A 92 -9.67 15.27 -3.42
C GLU A 92 -10.19 16.37 -4.35
N SER A 93 -9.77 16.28 -5.60
CA SER A 93 -10.31 17.09 -6.68
C SER A 93 -10.47 16.18 -7.88
N VAL A 94 -11.57 15.44 -7.88
CA VAL A 94 -12.36 15.28 -9.11
C VAL A 94 -13.81 15.58 -8.74
N SER A 95 -14.28 16.68 -9.31
CA SER A 95 -15.59 17.31 -9.25
C SER A 95 -16.71 16.47 -9.84
N ASP A 96 -17.92 16.58 -9.29
CA ASP A 96 -19.09 16.84 -10.14
C ASP A 96 -20.21 17.57 -9.39
N GLY A 97 -20.80 18.56 -10.04
CA GLY A 97 -21.67 19.57 -9.45
C GLY A 97 -23.02 19.03 -8.99
N ARG A 98 -23.42 19.36 -7.77
CA ARG A 98 -24.84 19.51 -7.44
C ARG A 98 -25.18 20.99 -7.51
N LEU A 99 -25.93 21.34 -8.55
CA LEU A 99 -26.71 22.58 -8.60
C LEU A 99 -27.63 22.59 -7.38
N ASP A 100 -27.58 23.65 -6.57
CA ASP A 100 -28.60 23.91 -5.55
C ASP A 100 -29.94 24.13 -6.25
N ILE A 101 -30.79 23.10 -6.22
CA ILE A 101 -32.17 23.13 -6.74
C ILE A 101 -33.12 23.95 -5.84
N ASP A 102 -32.65 24.36 -4.66
CA ASP A 102 -33.44 25.11 -3.67
C ASP A 102 -33.56 26.61 -3.97
N GLN A 103 -33.05 27.08 -5.11
CA GLN A 103 -33.20 28.48 -5.56
C GLN A 103 -34.04 28.64 -6.84
N VAL A 104 -34.78 27.62 -7.27
CA VAL A 104 -35.78 27.81 -8.32
C VAL A 104 -36.98 28.53 -7.69
N PRO A 105 -37.33 29.77 -8.12
CA PRO A 105 -38.56 30.38 -7.64
C PRO A 105 -39.75 29.54 -8.13
N ASP A 106 -40.65 29.19 -7.20
CA ASP A 106 -41.87 28.38 -7.45
C ASP A 106 -42.85 28.99 -8.48
N ARG A 107 -42.58 30.20 -8.96
CA ARG A 107 -43.43 30.89 -9.94
C ARG A 107 -42.64 31.27 -11.18
N VAL A 108 -43.03 30.67 -12.30
CA VAL A 108 -42.67 31.15 -13.63
C VAL A 108 -43.49 32.42 -13.88
N PRO A 109 -42.88 33.57 -14.21
CA PRO A 109 -43.63 34.76 -14.61
C PRO A 109 -44.46 34.48 -15.86
N ASP A 110 -45.73 34.87 -15.87
CA ASP A 110 -46.58 34.72 -17.05
C ASP A 110 -46.10 35.65 -18.18
N VAL A 111 -46.15 35.16 -19.42
CA VAL A 111 -45.70 35.89 -20.63
C VAL A 111 -46.41 37.23 -20.84
N VAL A 112 -47.55 37.45 -20.16
CA VAL A 112 -48.33 38.69 -20.24
C VAL A 112 -47.61 39.87 -19.56
N ASP A 113 -46.67 39.63 -18.65
CA ASP A 113 -45.93 40.69 -17.93
C ASP A 113 -44.70 41.24 -18.70
N MET A 114 -44.33 40.66 -19.85
CA MET A 114 -43.17 41.11 -20.65
C MET A 114 -43.53 41.93 -21.90
N VAL A 115 -44.81 42.11 -22.23
CA VAL A 115 -45.26 43.04 -23.29
C VAL A 115 -46.29 43.99 -22.68
N GLY A 116 -45.82 45.16 -22.25
CA GLY A 116 -46.56 46.11 -21.44
C GLY A 116 -47.86 46.64 -22.07
N VAL A 117 -48.85 46.82 -21.18
CA VAL A 117 -49.82 47.92 -21.25
C VAL A 117 -49.51 48.85 -20.07
#